data_AF-A0A5C6NAU5-F1
#
_entry.id   AF-A0A5C6NAU5-F1
#
_cell.length_a   1.000
_cell.length_b   1.000
_cell.length_c   1.000
_cell.angle_alpha   90.00
_cell.angle_beta   90.00
_cell.angle_gamma   90.00
#
_symmetry.space_group_name_H-M   'P 1'
#
loop_
_entity.id
_entity.type
_entity.pdbx_description
1 polymer ?
#
loop_
_entity_poly.entity_id
_entity_poly.type
_entity_poly.pdbx_seq_one_letter_code
_entity_poly.pdbx_strand_id
1 'polypeptide(L)'
;MLRTDSVSLSQEGELDSSILYDILPSSCPDPPVVSSNAFHAADTHQEEGKPVHYRGMGHSEESRLANLLRRVSREDDRDRRLATLRQLKDFISHSESKVTLVKQLDTILSTLNDILNERFVFFSLTWKTEAVVVGDSDGTVDGAECFCVFQLVMTNLQSILENVDTPELLCQSVKCILQVAHCYPHVFSINFRDTVDILVGWHIDHTQKQSVTQQVSGWLQSLEQFWVADLTFSTTLLGQFLEDMEAYAEDLNHVVLGEILDEDIPPPSVSLPKLAALLRVFSTVVRSIGERFSPLRGPPITEVYVTDVLNRVLACVSTAKQVQFSEEVLTAGNECVGVLLASVEPSGQLMEAVLVYGLDQLDCCQACSSDYNLSVLIILTMVPPLLQCYHSHNVELCYLAVQQYSPQFFG
;
A
#
# COMPACT_ATOMS: atom_id res chain seq x y z
N MET A 1 7.33 17.90 -3.14
CA MET A 1 8.12 17.57 -4.35
C MET A 1 9.47 17.09 -3.85
N LEU A 2 9.52 15.85 -3.37
CA LEU A 2 10.71 15.26 -2.75
C LEU A 2 11.48 14.46 -3.80
N ARG A 3 12.77 14.72 -3.83
CA ARG A 3 13.78 14.22 -4.77
C ARG A 3 14.20 12.83 -4.29
N THR A 4 13.98 11.81 -5.11
CA THR A 4 14.57 10.47 -4.93
C THR A 4 15.91 10.46 -5.65
N ASP A 5 17.00 10.64 -4.92
CA ASP A 5 18.33 10.42 -5.47
C ASP A 5 18.68 8.92 -5.36
N SER A 6 18.80 8.32 -6.54
CA SER A 6 19.23 6.94 -6.77
C SER A 6 20.75 6.90 -6.69
N VAL A 7 21.29 6.31 -5.63
CA VAL A 7 22.72 6.01 -5.54
C VAL A 7 23.00 4.74 -6.36
N SER A 8 23.58 4.96 -7.54
CA SER A 8 24.16 3.92 -8.38
C SER A 8 25.53 3.53 -7.84
N LEU A 9 25.73 2.27 -7.47
CA LEU A 9 27.05 1.68 -7.28
C LEU A 9 27.73 1.45 -8.64
N SER A 10 28.90 2.03 -8.83
CA SER A 10 29.92 1.68 -9.82
C SER A 10 31.25 2.14 -9.21
N GLN A 11 32.27 1.33 -9.03
CA GLN A 11 33.10 0.74 -10.08
C GLN A 11 34.12 -0.21 -9.40
N GLU A 12 34.49 -1.29 -10.08
CA GLU A 12 35.91 -1.65 -10.29
C GLU A 12 36.02 -2.73 -11.38
N GLY A 13 36.92 -2.51 -12.36
CA GLY A 13 37.31 -3.51 -13.36
C GLY A 13 37.47 -2.98 -14.79
N GLU A 14 38.57 -2.28 -15.06
CA GLU A 14 39.05 -1.87 -16.39
C GLU A 14 39.37 -3.07 -17.31
N LEU A 15 39.15 -2.91 -18.63
CA LEU A 15 40.09 -3.29 -19.71
C LEU A 15 39.61 -2.82 -21.10
N ASP A 16 40.27 -1.76 -21.56
CA ASP A 16 40.74 -1.39 -22.91
C ASP A 16 40.21 -2.13 -24.18
N SER A 17 39.68 -1.39 -25.16
CA SER A 17 40.34 -1.25 -26.47
C SER A 17 39.65 -0.17 -27.33
N SER A 18 40.29 1.00 -27.40
CA SER A 18 40.07 2.00 -28.45
C SER A 18 40.90 1.63 -29.68
N ILE A 19 40.26 1.10 -30.73
CA ILE A 19 40.70 1.14 -32.14
C ILE A 19 39.40 1.06 -32.96
N LEU A 20 38.91 2.14 -33.59
CA LEU A 20 39.31 2.53 -34.93
C LEU A 20 38.73 3.93 -35.28
N TYR A 21 39.59 4.78 -35.82
CA TYR A 21 39.40 6.20 -36.10
C TYR A 21 38.50 6.58 -37.29
N ASP A 22 38.01 7.82 -37.21
CA ASP A 22 37.51 8.74 -38.24
C ASP A 22 38.27 8.79 -39.58
N ILE A 23 37.53 9.03 -40.70
CA ILE A 23 38.00 9.73 -41.91
C ILE A 23 36.84 10.58 -42.56
N LEU A 24 36.82 11.90 -42.30
CA LEU A 24 36.56 13.15 -43.10
C LEU A 24 35.76 13.15 -44.45
N PRO A 25 35.34 14.31 -45.06
CA PRO A 25 35.16 15.72 -44.60
C PRO A 25 33.89 16.49 -45.13
N SER A 26 33.77 17.73 -44.64
CA SER A 26 32.86 18.86 -44.93
C SER A 26 32.82 19.44 -46.36
N SER A 27 31.67 20.01 -46.80
CA SER A 27 31.54 21.20 -47.68
C SER A 27 30.07 21.71 -47.79
N CYS A 28 29.82 23.00 -47.55
CA CYS A 28 28.56 23.73 -47.85
C CYS A 28 28.70 24.58 -49.14
N PRO A 29 27.57 24.95 -49.77
CA PRO A 29 27.35 26.37 -50.09
C PRO A 29 25.88 26.87 -49.93
N ASP A 30 25.68 28.13 -49.51
CA ASP A 30 24.47 28.98 -49.68
C ASP A 30 24.41 29.59 -51.12
N PRO A 31 23.39 30.35 -51.64
CA PRO A 31 22.26 31.15 -51.05
C PRO A 31 20.95 31.06 -51.95
N PRO A 32 19.98 32.03 -52.10
CA PRO A 32 19.75 33.37 -51.51
C PRO A 32 18.30 33.77 -51.08
N VAL A 33 18.22 35.02 -50.57
CA VAL A 33 17.10 35.83 -50.05
C VAL A 33 16.24 36.49 -51.15
N VAL A 34 14.90 36.61 -50.98
CA VAL A 34 14.05 37.71 -51.53
C VAL A 34 12.87 38.03 -50.59
N SER A 35 12.45 39.31 -50.56
CA SER A 35 11.52 39.98 -49.64
C SER A 35 10.28 40.59 -50.34
N SER A 36 9.15 40.63 -49.61
CA SER A 36 8.06 41.65 -49.52
C SER A 36 7.08 42.00 -50.68
N ASN A 37 5.78 41.82 -50.36
CA ASN A 37 4.56 42.62 -50.60
C ASN A 37 4.23 43.29 -51.96
N ALA A 38 3.03 42.99 -52.50
CA ALA A 38 2.17 43.95 -53.23
C ALA A 38 0.68 43.50 -53.28
N PHE A 39 -0.23 44.48 -53.25
CA PHE A 39 -1.69 44.44 -53.07
C PHE A 39 -2.51 44.35 -54.38
N HIS A 40 -3.81 43.99 -54.24
CA HIS A 40 -5.01 44.24 -55.10
C HIS A 40 -5.17 43.45 -56.43
N ALA A 41 -6.35 43.00 -56.90
CA ALA A 41 -7.76 43.03 -56.45
C ALA A 41 -8.63 41.99 -57.22
N ALA A 42 -9.77 41.60 -56.61
CA ALA A 42 -11.08 41.15 -57.14
C ALA A 42 -11.17 40.09 -58.27
N ASP A 43 -11.85 38.96 -58.02
CA ASP A 43 -13.30 38.83 -58.28
C ASP A 43 -13.90 37.55 -57.64
N THR A 44 -15.21 37.62 -57.46
CA THR A 44 -16.20 36.79 -56.78
C THR A 44 -16.30 35.30 -57.15
N HIS A 45 -16.57 34.44 -56.15
CA HIS A 45 -17.76 33.55 -56.12
C HIS A 45 -17.87 32.81 -54.77
N GLN A 46 -19.06 32.90 -54.17
CA GLN A 46 -19.49 32.23 -52.94
C GLN A 46 -19.52 30.69 -53.11
N GLU A 47 -18.97 29.96 -52.16
CA GLU A 47 -19.58 28.72 -51.67
C GLU A 47 -19.33 28.58 -50.17
N GLU A 48 -20.41 28.32 -49.44
CA GLU A 48 -20.52 28.38 -47.98
C GLU A 48 -19.65 27.33 -47.26
N GLY A 49 -19.09 27.75 -46.13
CA GLY A 49 -18.22 26.93 -45.30
C GLY A 49 -18.93 25.76 -44.62
N LYS A 50 -18.25 24.61 -44.61
CA LYS A 50 -18.35 23.63 -43.53
C LYS A 50 -17.04 23.68 -42.73
N PRO A 51 -17.06 23.93 -41.41
CA PRO A 51 -15.86 23.85 -40.61
C PRO A 51 -15.43 22.38 -40.53
N VAL A 52 -14.23 22.09 -41.02
CA VAL A 52 -13.59 20.78 -40.91
C VAL A 52 -13.40 20.48 -39.43
N HIS A 53 -14.13 19.46 -38.98
CA HIS A 53 -14.18 18.99 -37.61
C HIS A 53 -12.88 18.25 -37.27
N TYR A 54 -11.97 18.89 -36.51
CA TYR A 54 -10.93 18.16 -35.76
C TYR A 54 -11.58 17.45 -34.57
N ARG A 55 -12.37 16.41 -34.81
CA ARG A 55 -12.96 15.55 -33.78
C ARG A 55 -13.18 14.16 -34.37
N GLY A 56 -12.09 13.40 -34.50
CA GLY A 56 -12.13 12.08 -35.15
C GLY A 56 -11.35 10.98 -34.45
N MET A 57 -10.24 11.29 -33.76
CA MET A 57 -9.37 10.24 -33.21
C MET A 57 -9.78 9.76 -31.81
N GLY A 58 -10.19 10.66 -30.90
CA GLY A 58 -10.58 10.25 -29.53
C GLY A 58 -11.84 9.39 -29.43
N HIS A 59 -12.83 9.62 -30.30
CA HIS A 59 -14.08 8.86 -30.29
C HIS A 59 -13.96 7.43 -30.85
N SER A 60 -12.95 7.19 -31.70
CA SER A 60 -12.74 5.88 -32.32
C SER A 60 -12.23 4.85 -31.29
N GLU A 61 -11.26 5.24 -30.46
CA GLU A 61 -10.70 4.38 -29.41
C GLU A 61 -11.71 4.10 -28.30
N GLU A 62 -12.42 5.12 -27.84
CA GLU A 62 -13.47 4.99 -26.82
C GLU A 62 -14.60 4.05 -27.28
N SER A 63 -15.02 4.18 -28.55
CA SER A 63 -16.02 3.29 -29.15
C SER A 63 -15.50 1.85 -29.33
N ARG A 64 -14.22 1.69 -29.68
CA ARG A 64 -13.58 0.36 -29.79
C ARG A 64 -13.51 -0.34 -28.44
N LEU A 65 -13.09 0.37 -27.40
CA LEU A 65 -13.04 -0.13 -26.04
C LEU A 65 -14.43 -0.53 -25.54
N ALA A 66 -15.42 0.35 -25.66
CA ALA A 66 -16.79 0.07 -25.26
C ALA A 66 -17.38 -1.16 -25.98
N ASN A 67 -17.05 -1.35 -27.26
CA ASN A 67 -17.47 -2.53 -28.02
C ASN A 67 -16.78 -3.81 -27.54
N LEU A 68 -15.48 -3.77 -27.23
CA LEU A 68 -14.76 -4.92 -26.68
C LEU A 68 -15.30 -5.32 -25.30
N LEU A 69 -15.54 -4.33 -24.42
CA LEU A 69 -16.14 -4.54 -23.09
C LEU A 69 -17.53 -5.14 -23.20
N ARG A 70 -18.39 -4.57 -24.05
CA ARG A 70 -19.75 -5.10 -24.25
C ARG A 70 -19.77 -6.50 -24.87
N ARG A 71 -18.82 -6.82 -25.75
CA ARG A 71 -18.68 -8.15 -26.35
C ARG A 71 -18.25 -9.15 -25.29
N VAL A 72 -17.23 -8.85 -24.49
CA VAL A 72 -16.73 -9.81 -23.49
C VAL A 72 -17.78 -10.12 -22.41
N SER A 73 -18.59 -9.14 -21.99
CA SER A 73 -19.66 -9.37 -21.00
C SER A 73 -20.82 -10.23 -21.52
N ARG A 74 -21.03 -10.32 -22.83
CA ARG A 74 -22.20 -10.99 -23.44
C ARG A 74 -21.87 -12.28 -24.17
N GLU A 75 -20.58 -12.62 -24.26
CA GLU A 75 -20.12 -13.75 -25.08
C GLU A 75 -20.24 -15.04 -24.28
N ASP A 76 -21.21 -15.91 -24.60
CA ASP A 76 -21.41 -17.17 -23.85
C ASP A 76 -20.36 -18.24 -24.20
N ASP A 77 -19.75 -18.13 -25.39
CA ASP A 77 -18.74 -19.06 -25.88
C ASP A 77 -17.36 -18.76 -25.30
N ARG A 78 -16.76 -19.78 -24.68
CA ARG A 78 -15.48 -19.67 -23.96
C ARG A 78 -14.34 -19.17 -24.85
N ASP A 79 -14.17 -19.79 -26.02
CA ASP A 79 -13.05 -19.50 -26.93
C ASP A 79 -13.16 -18.10 -27.53
N ARG A 80 -14.39 -17.68 -27.86
CA ARG A 80 -14.68 -16.33 -28.34
C ARG A 80 -14.52 -15.28 -27.25
N ARG A 81 -14.91 -15.57 -26.01
CA ARG A 81 -14.72 -14.67 -24.86
C ARG A 81 -13.23 -14.47 -24.59
N LEU A 82 -12.43 -15.54 -24.63
CA LEU A 82 -10.97 -15.49 -24.50
C LEU A 82 -10.30 -14.69 -25.63
N ALA A 83 -10.70 -14.90 -26.87
CA ALA A 83 -10.21 -14.11 -28.00
C ALA A 83 -10.53 -12.62 -27.85
N THR A 84 -11.71 -12.29 -27.34
CA THR A 84 -12.13 -10.90 -27.08
C THR A 84 -11.33 -10.30 -25.91
N LEU A 85 -11.02 -11.07 -24.87
CA LEU A 85 -10.13 -10.64 -23.78
C LEU A 85 -8.70 -10.37 -24.26
N ARG A 86 -8.17 -11.19 -25.18
CA ARG A 86 -6.87 -10.92 -25.81
C ARG A 86 -6.89 -9.65 -26.66
N GLN A 87 -7.97 -9.39 -27.39
CA GLN A 87 -8.13 -8.12 -28.10
C GLN A 87 -8.24 -6.93 -27.14
N LEU A 88 -8.93 -7.09 -26.01
CA LEU A 88 -9.03 -6.08 -24.96
C LEU A 88 -7.66 -5.82 -24.31
N LYS A 89 -6.85 -6.85 -24.06
CA LYS A 89 -5.45 -6.71 -23.65
C LYS A 89 -4.69 -5.85 -24.64
N ASP A 90 -4.64 -6.26 -25.89
CA ASP A 90 -3.77 -5.63 -26.87
C ASP A 90 -4.17 -4.16 -27.04
N PHE A 91 -5.47 -3.88 -26.95
CA PHE A 91 -5.98 -2.52 -26.93
C PHE A 91 -5.50 -1.72 -25.71
N ILE A 92 -5.60 -2.27 -24.49
CA ILE A 92 -5.18 -1.57 -23.26
C ILE A 92 -3.65 -1.40 -23.23
N SER A 93 -2.89 -2.45 -23.53
CA SER A 93 -1.42 -2.45 -23.49
C SER A 93 -0.77 -1.54 -24.52
N HIS A 94 -1.43 -1.29 -25.66
CA HIS A 94 -0.92 -0.44 -26.73
C HIS A 94 -1.72 0.86 -26.89
N SER A 95 -2.59 1.21 -25.94
CA SER A 95 -3.34 2.45 -26.02
C SER A 95 -2.40 3.64 -25.84
N GLU A 96 -2.30 4.49 -26.86
CA GLU A 96 -1.53 5.74 -26.78
C GLU A 96 -2.23 6.77 -25.89
N SER A 97 -3.55 6.65 -25.70
CA SER A 97 -4.37 7.57 -24.90
C SER A 97 -4.64 7.02 -23.50
N LYS A 98 -3.67 7.18 -22.60
CA LYS A 98 -3.84 6.93 -21.15
C LYS A 98 -5.08 7.63 -20.57
N VAL A 99 -5.41 8.82 -21.08
CA VAL A 99 -6.61 9.60 -20.67
C VAL A 99 -7.91 8.88 -21.02
N THR A 100 -7.99 8.20 -22.17
CA THR A 100 -9.18 7.43 -22.56
C THR A 100 -9.33 6.18 -21.68
N LEU A 101 -8.21 5.50 -21.38
CA LEU A 101 -8.22 4.36 -20.46
C LEU A 101 -8.68 4.76 -19.07
N VAL A 102 -8.15 5.85 -18.51
CA VAL A 102 -8.57 6.38 -17.19
C VAL A 102 -10.06 6.75 -17.19
N LYS A 103 -10.57 7.39 -18.25
CA LYS A 103 -12.00 7.74 -18.36
C LYS A 103 -12.93 6.54 -18.42
N GLN A 104 -12.46 5.42 -18.97
CA GLN A 104 -13.24 4.20 -19.14
C GLN A 104 -12.88 3.14 -18.10
N LEU A 105 -12.04 3.49 -17.11
CA LEU A 105 -11.42 2.57 -16.18
C LEU A 105 -12.44 1.92 -15.26
N ASP A 106 -13.42 2.68 -14.77
CA ASP A 106 -14.54 2.13 -13.99
C ASP A 106 -15.35 1.12 -14.80
N THR A 107 -15.59 1.38 -16.09
CA THR A 107 -16.28 0.45 -16.97
C THR A 107 -15.45 -0.81 -17.21
N ILE A 108 -14.13 -0.66 -17.40
CA ILE A 108 -13.19 -1.77 -17.55
C ILE A 108 -13.19 -2.62 -16.27
N LEU A 109 -12.96 -2.00 -15.12
CA LEU A 109 -12.87 -2.66 -13.82
C LEU A 109 -14.20 -3.31 -13.42
N SER A 110 -15.34 -2.66 -13.64
CA SER A 110 -16.66 -3.26 -13.42
C SER A 110 -16.87 -4.47 -14.33
N THR A 111 -16.55 -4.35 -15.63
CA THR A 111 -16.70 -5.46 -16.59
C THR A 111 -15.80 -6.62 -16.20
N LEU A 112 -14.56 -6.35 -15.81
CA LEU A 112 -13.63 -7.36 -15.32
C LEU A 112 -14.18 -7.99 -14.04
N ASN A 113 -14.58 -7.20 -13.05
CA ASN A 113 -15.15 -7.69 -11.79
C ASN A 113 -16.42 -8.54 -12.02
N ASP A 114 -17.28 -8.18 -12.97
CA ASP A 114 -18.46 -8.96 -13.34
C ASP A 114 -18.04 -10.30 -13.96
N ILE A 115 -17.04 -10.33 -14.85
CA ILE A 115 -16.48 -11.57 -15.41
C ILE A 115 -15.87 -12.44 -14.30
N LEU A 116 -15.16 -11.84 -13.34
CA LEU A 116 -14.58 -12.53 -12.19
C LEU A 116 -15.68 -13.12 -11.30
N ASN A 117 -16.76 -12.37 -11.05
CA ASN A 117 -17.89 -12.80 -10.21
C ASN A 117 -18.81 -13.83 -10.89
N GLU A 118 -19.10 -13.70 -12.19
CA GLU A 118 -19.86 -14.71 -12.94
C GLU A 118 -19.17 -16.08 -12.88
N ARG A 119 -17.85 -16.10 -13.07
CA ARG A 119 -17.07 -17.34 -12.92
C ARG A 119 -17.06 -17.84 -11.48
N PHE A 120 -17.03 -16.97 -10.48
CA PHE A 120 -17.15 -17.39 -9.08
C PHE A 120 -18.49 -18.07 -8.77
N VAL A 121 -19.61 -17.54 -9.28
CA VAL A 121 -20.93 -18.18 -9.12
C VAL A 121 -20.97 -19.52 -9.84
N PHE A 122 -20.43 -19.60 -11.06
CA PHE A 122 -20.41 -20.84 -11.83
C PHE A 122 -19.49 -21.89 -11.18
N PHE A 123 -18.28 -21.53 -10.77
CA PHE A 123 -17.34 -22.42 -10.09
C PHE A 123 -17.81 -22.82 -8.70
N SER A 124 -18.40 -21.91 -7.91
CA SER A 124 -18.95 -22.24 -6.58
C SER A 124 -20.12 -23.22 -6.66
N LEU A 125 -20.96 -23.10 -7.71
CA LEU A 125 -22.06 -24.02 -7.97
C LEU A 125 -21.54 -25.38 -8.47
N THR A 126 -20.60 -25.41 -9.41
CA THR A 126 -20.04 -26.67 -9.93
C THR A 126 -19.22 -27.40 -8.88
N TRP A 127 -18.40 -26.71 -8.07
CA TRP A 127 -17.59 -27.35 -7.02
C TRP A 127 -18.43 -27.85 -5.84
N LYS A 128 -19.54 -27.20 -5.50
CA LYS A 128 -20.51 -27.74 -4.52
C LYS A 128 -21.24 -28.99 -5.04
N THR A 129 -21.41 -29.14 -6.35
CA THR A 129 -22.01 -30.34 -6.95
C THR A 129 -20.99 -31.44 -7.30
N GLU A 130 -19.74 -31.08 -7.59
CA GLU A 130 -18.66 -32.00 -7.98
C GLU A 130 -17.84 -32.50 -6.79
N ALA A 131 -17.85 -31.84 -5.62
CA ALA A 131 -17.33 -32.47 -4.40
C ALA A 131 -18.09 -33.77 -4.02
N VAL A 132 -19.27 -33.99 -4.60
CA VAL A 132 -20.07 -35.22 -4.44
C VAL A 132 -19.82 -36.23 -5.57
N VAL A 133 -19.25 -35.83 -6.70
CA VAL A 133 -19.10 -36.69 -7.87
C VAL A 133 -17.77 -36.37 -8.55
N VAL A 134 -16.93 -37.40 -8.67
CA VAL A 134 -15.83 -37.51 -9.62
C VAL A 134 -14.43 -37.24 -9.04
N GLY A 135 -13.79 -38.34 -8.61
CA GLY A 135 -12.43 -38.59 -9.06
C GLY A 135 -12.51 -39.08 -10.51
N ASP A 136 -12.10 -38.27 -11.47
CA ASP A 136 -11.67 -38.72 -12.80
C ASP A 136 -10.49 -37.90 -13.28
N SER A 137 -9.74 -38.58 -14.13
CA SER A 137 -8.34 -38.35 -14.42
C SER A 137 -8.18 -37.61 -15.75
N ASP A 138 -8.71 -36.39 -15.86
CA ASP A 138 -8.44 -35.52 -17.02
C ASP A 138 -8.33 -34.04 -16.60
N GLY A 139 -7.22 -33.71 -15.94
CA GLY A 139 -7.05 -32.46 -15.18
C GLY A 139 -6.06 -31.46 -15.76
N THR A 140 -5.98 -31.24 -17.07
CA THR A 140 -4.85 -30.44 -17.63
C THR A 140 -5.19 -29.29 -18.59
N VAL A 141 -6.44 -29.13 -19.07
CA VAL A 141 -6.73 -28.09 -20.09
C VAL A 141 -7.46 -26.86 -19.53
N ASP A 142 -8.39 -27.02 -18.57
CA ASP A 142 -9.22 -25.89 -18.09
C ASP A 142 -8.47 -24.91 -17.16
N GLY A 143 -7.48 -25.42 -16.41
CA GLY A 143 -6.66 -24.62 -15.48
C GLY A 143 -5.69 -23.67 -16.19
N ALA A 144 -5.08 -24.10 -17.29
CA ALA A 144 -4.06 -23.33 -18.01
C ALA A 144 -4.64 -22.11 -18.76
N GLU A 145 -5.85 -22.25 -19.32
CA GLU A 145 -6.53 -21.16 -20.02
C GLU A 145 -7.07 -20.11 -19.06
N CYS A 146 -7.65 -20.53 -17.92
CA CYS A 146 -8.01 -19.62 -16.85
C CYS A 146 -6.76 -18.87 -16.36
N PHE A 147 -5.67 -19.57 -16.06
CA PHE A 147 -4.42 -18.95 -15.64
C PHE A 147 -3.97 -17.82 -16.59
N CYS A 148 -4.00 -18.03 -17.91
CA CYS A 148 -3.60 -16.99 -18.88
C CYS A 148 -4.50 -15.74 -18.84
N VAL A 149 -5.80 -15.90 -18.58
CA VAL A 149 -6.75 -14.78 -18.45
C VAL A 149 -6.53 -14.00 -17.17
N PHE A 150 -6.40 -14.69 -16.03
CA PHE A 150 -6.22 -14.01 -14.75
C PHE A 150 -4.83 -13.39 -14.64
N GLN A 151 -3.80 -14.02 -15.22
CA GLN A 151 -2.48 -13.41 -15.37
C GLN A 151 -2.54 -12.11 -16.16
N LEU A 152 -3.32 -12.11 -17.25
CA LEU A 152 -3.55 -10.92 -18.04
C LEU A 152 -4.29 -9.82 -17.26
N VAL A 153 -5.38 -10.19 -16.57
CA VAL A 153 -6.11 -9.25 -15.73
C VAL A 153 -5.18 -8.64 -14.67
N MET A 154 -4.36 -9.48 -14.02
CA MET A 154 -3.38 -9.05 -13.03
C MET A 154 -2.33 -8.09 -13.62
N THR A 155 -1.80 -8.37 -14.82
CA THR A 155 -0.83 -7.46 -15.47
C THR A 155 -1.43 -6.08 -15.76
N ASN A 156 -2.69 -6.01 -16.20
CA ASN A 156 -3.34 -4.71 -16.43
C ASN A 156 -3.64 -4.00 -15.11
N LEU A 157 -4.13 -4.73 -14.10
CA LEU A 157 -4.39 -4.18 -12.77
C LEU A 157 -3.11 -3.62 -12.14
N GLN A 158 -1.96 -4.29 -12.33
CA GLN A 158 -0.66 -3.78 -11.90
C GLN A 158 -0.28 -2.48 -12.61
N SER A 159 -0.40 -2.43 -13.93
CA SER A 159 -0.13 -1.19 -14.68
C SER A 159 -1.03 -0.02 -14.24
N ILE A 160 -2.30 -0.30 -13.91
CA ILE A 160 -3.20 0.69 -13.35
C ILE A 160 -2.74 1.12 -11.95
N LEU A 161 -2.39 0.16 -11.10
CA LEU A 161 -1.96 0.39 -9.72
C LEU A 161 -0.67 1.21 -9.65
N GLU A 162 0.30 0.98 -10.55
CA GLU A 162 1.54 1.77 -10.66
C GLU A 162 1.30 3.25 -11.01
N ASN A 163 0.18 3.56 -11.66
CA ASN A 163 -0.15 4.92 -12.11
C ASN A 163 -1.33 5.52 -11.32
N VAL A 164 -1.72 4.89 -10.21
CA VAL A 164 -2.89 5.32 -9.43
C VAL A 164 -2.59 6.61 -8.67
N ASP A 165 -3.45 7.61 -8.85
CA ASP A 165 -3.30 8.94 -8.24
C ASP A 165 -4.55 9.37 -7.43
N THR A 166 -5.61 8.56 -7.44
CA THR A 166 -6.88 8.84 -6.76
C THR A 166 -7.34 7.67 -5.87
N PRO A 167 -7.87 7.94 -4.67
CA PRO A 167 -8.36 6.89 -3.76
C PRO A 167 -9.50 6.05 -4.35
N GLU A 168 -10.36 6.64 -5.18
CA GLU A 168 -11.47 5.95 -5.83
C GLU A 168 -10.95 4.89 -6.80
N LEU A 169 -9.95 5.24 -7.60
CA LEU A 169 -9.32 4.31 -8.54
C LEU A 169 -8.54 3.22 -7.80
N LEU A 170 -7.84 3.58 -6.72
CA LEU A 170 -7.18 2.61 -5.85
C LEU A 170 -8.20 1.58 -5.34
N CYS A 171 -9.35 2.04 -4.84
CA CYS A 171 -10.40 1.19 -4.30
C CYS A 171 -10.92 0.18 -5.32
N GLN A 172 -11.21 0.60 -6.55
CA GLN A 172 -11.72 -0.31 -7.59
C GLN A 172 -10.66 -1.30 -8.06
N SER A 173 -9.42 -0.83 -8.22
CA SER A 173 -8.30 -1.67 -8.66
C SER A 173 -8.00 -2.75 -7.63
N VAL A 174 -7.89 -2.37 -6.36
CA VAL A 174 -7.59 -3.31 -5.27
C VAL A 174 -8.71 -4.32 -5.07
N LYS A 175 -10.00 -3.93 -5.18
CA LYS A 175 -11.11 -4.90 -5.14
C LYS A 175 -10.96 -5.99 -6.19
N CYS A 176 -10.61 -5.62 -7.42
CA CYS A 176 -10.36 -6.60 -8.48
C CYS A 176 -9.15 -7.48 -8.15
N ILE A 177 -8.07 -6.88 -7.64
CA ILE A 177 -6.85 -7.61 -7.24
C ILE A 177 -7.15 -8.61 -6.12
N LEU A 178 -7.89 -8.22 -5.08
CA LEU A 178 -8.28 -9.11 -3.98
C LEU A 178 -9.14 -10.28 -4.49
N GLN A 179 -10.00 -10.04 -5.48
CA GLN A 179 -10.77 -11.10 -6.12
C GLN A 179 -9.86 -12.08 -6.88
N VAL A 180 -8.83 -11.59 -7.58
CA VAL A 180 -7.81 -12.43 -8.22
C VAL A 180 -7.01 -13.21 -7.18
N ALA A 181 -6.60 -12.55 -6.08
CA ALA A 181 -5.86 -13.18 -4.99
C ALA A 181 -6.65 -14.31 -4.33
N HIS A 182 -7.98 -14.15 -4.21
CA HIS A 182 -8.87 -15.17 -3.68
C HIS A 182 -9.06 -16.35 -4.66
N CYS A 183 -9.32 -16.06 -5.94
CA CYS A 183 -9.68 -17.10 -6.91
C CYS A 183 -8.45 -17.82 -7.52
N TYR A 184 -7.34 -17.11 -7.69
CA TYR A 184 -6.12 -17.58 -8.35
C TYR A 184 -4.89 -17.12 -7.57
N PRO A 185 -4.69 -17.64 -6.34
CA PRO A 185 -3.60 -17.19 -5.46
C PRO A 185 -2.22 -17.33 -6.10
N HIS A 186 -1.99 -18.35 -6.93
CA HIS A 186 -0.73 -18.54 -7.67
C HIS A 186 -0.42 -17.44 -8.69
N VAL A 187 -1.46 -16.82 -9.28
CA VAL A 187 -1.30 -15.68 -10.18
C VAL A 187 -0.90 -14.45 -9.36
N PHE A 188 -1.62 -14.18 -8.28
CA PHE A 188 -1.37 -13.02 -7.44
C PHE A 188 -0.03 -13.10 -6.68
N SER A 189 0.42 -14.29 -6.28
CA SER A 189 1.65 -14.45 -5.47
C SER A 189 2.90 -13.87 -6.15
N ILE A 190 2.94 -13.86 -7.49
CA ILE A 190 4.07 -13.29 -8.26
C ILE A 190 4.11 -11.77 -8.11
N ASN A 191 2.96 -11.15 -7.92
CA ASN A 191 2.76 -9.71 -7.89
C ASN A 191 2.53 -9.17 -6.47
N PHE A 192 2.60 -10.03 -5.45
CA PHE A 192 2.27 -9.70 -4.08
C PHE A 192 3.12 -8.54 -3.54
N ARG A 193 4.45 -8.60 -3.72
CA ARG A 193 5.38 -7.58 -3.22
C ARG A 193 5.10 -6.21 -3.86
N ASP A 194 4.89 -6.16 -5.18
CA ASP A 194 4.59 -4.91 -5.90
C ASP A 194 3.24 -4.30 -5.48
N THR A 195 2.21 -5.15 -5.30
CA THR A 195 0.92 -4.68 -4.76
C THR A 195 1.09 -4.11 -3.35
N VAL A 196 1.83 -4.81 -2.49
CA VAL A 196 2.07 -4.37 -1.10
C VAL A 196 2.85 -3.07 -1.05
N ASP A 197 3.90 -2.90 -1.86
CA ASP A 197 4.71 -1.68 -1.90
C ASP A 197 3.86 -0.44 -2.16
N ILE A 198 2.96 -0.52 -3.16
CA ILE A 198 2.04 0.57 -3.48
C ILE A 198 1.06 0.79 -2.32
N LEU A 199 0.40 -0.27 -1.82
CA LEU A 199 -0.57 -0.15 -0.73
C LEU A 199 0.06 0.40 0.56
N VAL A 200 1.27 -0.02 0.90
CA VAL A 200 2.05 0.51 2.02
C VAL A 200 2.33 2.00 1.81
N GLY A 201 2.74 2.41 0.60
CA GLY A 201 2.93 3.82 0.26
C GLY A 201 1.67 4.66 0.49
N TRP A 202 0.50 4.15 0.07
CA TRP A 202 -0.80 4.80 0.33
C TRP A 202 -1.19 4.83 1.82
N HIS A 203 -0.73 3.87 2.62
CA HIS A 203 -0.99 3.82 4.06
C HIS A 203 -0.09 4.77 4.85
N ILE A 204 1.19 4.87 4.45
CA ILE A 204 2.19 5.75 5.07
C ILE A 204 1.94 7.22 4.74
N ASP A 205 1.32 7.54 3.60
CA ASP A 205 0.99 8.91 3.24
C ASP A 205 0.04 9.56 4.27
N HIS A 206 0.64 10.29 5.21
CA HIS A 206 -0.03 10.99 6.30
C HIS A 206 -0.97 12.12 5.83
N THR A 207 -0.94 12.47 4.54
CA THR A 207 -1.88 13.44 3.96
C THR A 207 -3.20 12.80 3.53
N GLN A 208 -3.26 11.46 3.46
CA GLN A 208 -4.47 10.73 3.12
C GLN A 208 -5.53 10.80 4.21
N LYS A 209 -6.79 10.72 3.79
CA LYS A 209 -7.92 10.63 4.72
C LYS A 209 -7.86 9.32 5.51
N GLN A 210 -8.22 9.38 6.78
CA GLN A 210 -8.29 8.21 7.67
C GLN A 210 -9.16 7.08 7.09
N SER A 211 -10.24 7.40 6.38
CA SER A 211 -11.11 6.38 5.75
C SER A 211 -10.42 5.60 4.62
N VAL A 212 -9.40 6.18 3.97
CA VAL A 212 -8.60 5.51 2.93
C VAL A 212 -7.56 4.61 3.59
N THR A 213 -6.82 5.12 4.56
CA THR A 213 -5.79 4.34 5.27
C THR A 213 -6.40 3.15 6.03
N GLN A 214 -7.61 3.31 6.59
CA GLN A 214 -8.38 2.20 7.18
C GLN A 214 -8.78 1.13 6.14
N GLN A 215 -9.22 1.53 4.94
CA GLN A 215 -9.54 0.59 3.87
C GLN A 215 -8.30 -0.17 3.40
N VAL A 216 -7.20 0.55 3.18
CA VAL A 216 -5.91 -0.03 2.79
C VAL A 216 -5.41 -1.01 3.86
N SER A 217 -5.54 -0.68 5.14
CA SER A 217 -5.22 -1.59 6.24
C SER A 217 -6.04 -2.88 6.18
N GLY A 218 -7.34 -2.79 5.90
CA GLY A 218 -8.21 -3.95 5.71
C GLY A 218 -7.81 -4.81 4.49
N TRP A 219 -7.43 -4.18 3.38
CA TRP A 219 -6.96 -4.91 2.19
C TRP A 219 -5.64 -5.63 2.45
N LEU A 220 -4.67 -4.98 3.09
CA LEU A 220 -3.39 -5.60 3.46
C LEU A 220 -3.60 -6.82 4.37
N GLN A 221 -4.49 -6.71 5.37
CA GLN A 221 -4.81 -7.81 6.27
C GLN A 221 -5.53 -8.97 5.56
N SER A 222 -6.35 -8.68 4.54
CA SER A 222 -7.01 -9.74 3.75
C SER A 222 -6.06 -10.60 2.91
N LEU A 223 -4.79 -10.19 2.79
CA LEU A 223 -3.74 -10.91 2.07
C LEU A 223 -2.91 -11.84 2.97
N GLU A 224 -3.40 -12.19 4.18
CA GLU A 224 -2.67 -12.97 5.20
C GLU A 224 -1.88 -14.16 4.64
N GLN A 225 -2.51 -14.97 3.78
CA GLN A 225 -1.88 -16.17 3.22
C GLN A 225 -0.59 -15.87 2.44
N PHE A 226 -0.46 -14.67 1.86
CA PHE A 226 0.71 -14.26 1.08
C PHE A 226 1.82 -13.69 1.96
N TRP A 227 1.47 -12.96 3.03
CA TRP A 227 2.42 -12.52 4.06
C TRP A 227 3.10 -13.72 4.72
N VAL A 228 2.31 -14.71 5.10
CA VAL A 228 2.79 -15.93 5.76
C VAL A 228 3.60 -16.82 4.81
N ALA A 229 3.30 -16.79 3.51
CA ALA A 229 4.08 -17.53 2.50
C ALA A 229 5.50 -16.96 2.33
N ASP A 230 5.71 -15.68 2.63
CA ASP A 230 7.00 -14.99 2.52
C ASP A 230 7.32 -14.20 3.80
N LEU A 231 7.55 -14.93 4.90
CA LEU A 231 7.89 -14.33 6.18
C LEU A 231 9.22 -13.57 6.15
N THR A 232 10.17 -13.99 5.31
CA THR A 232 11.43 -13.27 5.15
C THR A 232 11.18 -11.85 4.65
N PHE A 233 10.43 -11.68 3.55
CA PHE A 233 10.00 -10.37 3.08
C PHE A 233 9.29 -9.57 4.18
N SER A 234 8.32 -10.20 4.85
CA SER A 234 7.51 -9.57 5.89
C SER A 234 8.36 -9.02 7.04
N THR A 235 9.31 -9.82 7.56
CA THR A 235 10.22 -9.39 8.64
C THR A 235 11.25 -8.36 8.21
N THR A 236 11.74 -8.42 6.96
CA THR A 236 12.62 -7.39 6.40
C THR A 236 11.90 -6.04 6.29
N LEU A 237 10.65 -6.04 5.80
CA LEU A 237 9.84 -4.82 5.69
C LEU A 237 9.56 -4.20 7.07
N LEU A 238 9.21 -5.02 8.07
CA LEU A 238 9.06 -4.56 9.46
C LEU A 238 10.36 -3.95 10.00
N GLY A 239 11.51 -4.56 9.69
CA GLY A 239 12.83 -4.03 10.06
C GLY A 239 13.08 -2.64 9.46
N GLN A 240 12.79 -2.45 8.17
CA GLN A 240 12.93 -1.15 7.49
C GLN A 240 12.05 -0.07 8.13
N PHE A 241 10.79 -0.38 8.43
CA PHE A 241 9.93 0.58 9.15
C PHE A 241 10.47 0.93 10.52
N LEU A 242 11.06 -0.03 11.24
CA LEU A 242 11.62 0.21 12.56
C LEU A 242 12.87 1.10 12.50
N GLU A 243 13.74 0.87 11.51
CA GLU A 243 14.90 1.74 11.24
C GLU A 243 14.44 3.17 10.91
N ASP A 244 13.40 3.33 10.10
CA ASP A 244 12.83 4.65 9.79
C ASP A 244 12.22 5.33 11.04
N MET A 245 11.53 4.58 11.91
CA MET A 245 10.99 5.11 13.18
C MET A 245 12.10 5.62 14.11
N GLU A 246 13.21 4.91 14.19
CA GLU A 246 14.38 5.31 14.98
C GLU A 246 15.03 6.56 14.42
N ALA A 247 15.23 6.64 13.10
CA ALA A 247 15.74 7.84 12.46
C ALA A 247 14.88 9.08 12.77
N TYR A 248 13.54 8.97 12.68
CA TYR A 248 12.65 10.06 13.07
C TYR A 248 12.72 10.40 14.57
N ALA A 249 12.90 9.41 15.45
CA ALA A 249 13.01 9.64 16.89
C ALA A 249 14.34 10.32 17.26
N GLU A 250 15.44 9.95 16.58
CA GLU A 250 16.76 10.57 16.72
C GLU A 250 16.73 12.04 16.26
N ASP A 251 16.17 12.30 15.07
CA ASP A 251 15.96 13.66 14.54
C ASP A 251 15.20 14.55 15.53
N LEU A 252 14.13 14.01 16.13
CA LEU A 252 13.33 14.72 17.14
C LEU A 252 14.15 15.05 18.40
N ASN A 253 15.02 14.15 18.84
CA ASN A 253 15.82 14.33 20.05
C ASN A 253 16.91 15.42 19.87
N HIS A 254 17.48 15.54 18.66
CA HIS A 254 18.41 16.62 18.33
C HIS A 254 17.77 18.00 18.47
N VAL A 255 16.49 18.15 18.12
CA VAL A 255 15.73 19.40 18.28
C VAL A 255 15.64 19.83 19.76
N VAL A 256 15.54 18.89 20.70
CA VAL A 256 15.41 19.16 22.14
C VAL A 256 16.74 19.56 22.78
N LEU A 257 17.84 18.94 22.35
CA LEU A 257 19.17 19.20 22.91
C LEU A 257 19.74 20.57 22.50
N GLY A 258 19.11 21.27 21.54
CA GLY A 258 19.58 22.57 21.06
C GLY A 258 20.95 22.50 20.39
N GLU A 259 21.41 21.30 20.05
CA GLU A 259 22.59 21.07 19.24
C GLU A 259 22.25 21.53 17.83
N ILE A 260 22.95 22.58 17.38
CA ILE A 260 22.99 23.20 16.05
C ILE A 260 21.92 22.66 15.09
N LEU A 261 20.92 23.50 14.78
CA LEU A 261 19.98 23.30 13.67
C LEU A 261 20.77 23.00 12.40
N ASP A 262 20.99 21.72 12.12
CA ASP A 262 21.32 21.28 10.77
C ASP A 262 20.07 21.60 9.95
N GLU A 263 20.22 22.35 8.84
CA GLU A 263 19.07 22.78 8.03
C GLU A 263 18.28 21.57 7.46
N ASP A 264 18.90 20.39 7.52
CA ASP A 264 18.35 19.13 7.04
C ASP A 264 17.46 18.38 8.07
N ILE A 265 17.45 18.77 9.37
CA ILE A 265 16.60 18.10 10.39
C ILE A 265 15.15 18.61 10.29
N PRO A 266 14.16 17.74 10.01
CA PRO A 266 12.77 18.15 9.90
C PRO A 266 12.19 18.57 11.27
N PRO A 267 11.36 19.62 11.32
CA PRO A 267 10.74 20.04 12.57
C PRO A 267 9.72 18.99 13.07
N PRO A 268 9.43 18.95 14.39
CA PRO A 268 8.49 17.97 14.95
C PRO A 268 7.10 17.95 14.29
N SER A 269 6.63 19.09 13.79
CA SER A 269 5.37 19.20 13.05
C SER A 269 5.34 18.39 11.74
N VAL A 270 6.50 18.01 11.20
CA VAL A 270 6.65 17.17 10.00
C VAL A 270 6.99 15.74 10.39
N SER A 271 7.84 15.53 11.39
CA SER A 271 8.34 14.21 11.79
C SER A 271 7.28 13.40 12.55
N LEU A 272 6.51 14.02 13.45
CA LEU A 272 5.52 13.32 14.29
C LEU A 272 4.38 12.68 13.47
N PRO A 273 3.76 13.35 12.48
CA PRO A 273 2.73 12.70 11.64
C PRO A 273 3.27 11.51 10.85
N LYS A 274 4.53 11.59 10.38
CA LYS A 274 5.19 10.48 9.67
C LYS A 274 5.47 9.30 10.59
N LEU A 275 5.96 9.57 11.80
CA LEU A 275 6.16 8.55 12.84
C LEU A 275 4.84 7.85 13.19
N ALA A 276 3.74 8.61 13.38
CA ALA A 276 2.41 8.03 13.60
C ALA A 276 1.95 7.15 12.41
N ALA A 277 2.24 7.56 11.18
CA ALA A 277 1.92 6.76 9.99
C ALA A 277 2.72 5.45 9.92
N LEU A 278 4.01 5.51 10.23
CA LEU A 278 4.87 4.32 10.31
C LEU A 278 4.38 3.33 11.37
N LEU A 279 4.03 3.82 12.57
CA LEU A 279 3.47 2.97 13.64
C LEU A 279 2.17 2.27 13.22
N ARG A 280 1.29 2.97 12.50
CA ARG A 280 0.02 2.41 11.98
C ARG A 280 0.26 1.34 10.90
N VAL A 281 1.14 1.59 9.93
CA VAL A 281 1.43 0.60 8.88
C VAL A 281 2.18 -0.61 9.45
N PHE A 282 3.09 -0.39 10.40
CA PHE A 282 3.78 -1.47 11.11
C PHE A 282 2.78 -2.38 11.82
N SER A 283 1.89 -1.80 12.62
CA SER A 283 0.80 -2.54 13.30
C SER A 283 -0.07 -3.30 12.30
N THR A 284 -0.34 -2.71 11.14
CA THR A 284 -1.10 -3.35 10.06
C THR A 284 -0.37 -4.56 9.49
N VAL A 285 0.94 -4.46 9.22
CA VAL A 285 1.72 -5.59 8.70
C VAL A 285 1.80 -6.71 9.72
N VAL A 286 2.02 -6.41 11.01
CA VAL A 286 2.01 -7.43 12.07
C VAL A 286 0.65 -8.14 12.12
N ARG A 287 -0.47 -7.40 12.08
CA ARG A 287 -1.82 -8.01 12.00
C ARG A 287 -2.04 -8.81 10.73
N SER A 288 -1.44 -8.40 9.61
CA SER A 288 -1.55 -9.11 8.34
C SER A 288 -0.79 -10.44 8.34
N ILE A 289 0.21 -10.61 9.20
CA ILE A 289 0.85 -11.91 9.45
C ILE A 289 -0.02 -12.78 10.38
N GLY A 290 -0.86 -12.16 11.21
CA GLY A 290 -1.85 -12.84 12.04
C GLY A 290 -1.21 -13.69 13.15
N GLU A 291 -1.84 -14.83 13.47
CA GLU A 291 -1.36 -15.76 14.51
C GLU A 291 0.03 -16.36 14.22
N ARG A 292 0.52 -16.21 12.99
CA ARG A 292 1.85 -16.65 12.58
C ARG A 292 2.95 -15.72 13.05
N PHE A 293 2.61 -14.50 13.47
CA PHE A 293 3.51 -13.63 14.21
C PHE A 293 3.57 -14.13 15.66
N SER A 294 4.29 -15.23 15.89
CA SER A 294 4.42 -15.83 17.22
C SER A 294 5.79 -16.52 17.38
N PRO A 295 6.50 -16.27 18.49
CA PRO A 295 7.74 -16.97 18.84
C PRO A 295 7.64 -18.50 18.82
N LEU A 296 6.45 -19.04 19.07
CA LEU A 296 6.19 -20.48 19.16
C LEU A 296 6.35 -21.20 17.82
N ARG A 297 6.32 -20.47 16.70
CA ARG A 297 6.46 -21.03 15.35
C ARG A 297 7.91 -21.18 14.91
N GLY A 298 8.86 -20.64 15.67
CA GLY A 298 10.29 -20.66 15.35
C GLY A 298 10.70 -19.55 14.37
N PRO A 299 11.96 -19.56 13.88
CA PRO A 299 12.51 -18.50 13.04
C PRO A 299 11.66 -18.21 11.77
N PRO A 300 11.63 -16.96 11.29
CA PRO A 300 12.46 -15.83 11.74
C PRO A 300 11.92 -15.11 12.99
N ILE A 301 10.68 -15.36 13.39
CA ILE A 301 10.03 -14.66 14.50
C ILE A 301 10.33 -15.42 15.81
N THR A 302 11.27 -14.90 16.59
CA THR A 302 11.69 -15.48 17.87
C THR A 302 11.26 -14.58 19.03
N GLU A 303 11.30 -15.09 20.26
CA GLU A 303 10.99 -14.30 21.46
C GLU A 303 11.94 -13.10 21.61
N VAL A 304 13.22 -13.30 21.28
CA VAL A 304 14.24 -12.24 21.26
C VAL A 304 13.89 -11.18 20.22
N TYR A 305 13.49 -11.59 19.02
CA TYR A 305 13.09 -10.66 17.96
C TYR A 305 11.90 -9.80 18.39
N VAL A 306 10.82 -10.42 18.88
CA VAL A 306 9.61 -9.67 19.29
C VAL A 306 9.92 -8.73 20.46
N THR A 307 10.71 -9.18 21.43
CA THR A 307 11.11 -8.37 22.58
C THR A 307 11.98 -7.19 22.17
N ASP A 308 12.93 -7.39 21.25
CA ASP A 308 13.79 -6.33 20.71
C ASP A 308 12.96 -5.27 19.98
N VAL A 309 12.09 -5.72 19.07
CA VAL A 309 11.15 -4.86 18.34
C VAL A 309 10.27 -4.05 19.31
N LEU A 310 9.72 -4.70 20.34
CA LEU A 310 8.88 -4.01 21.33
C LEU A 310 9.65 -2.92 22.08
N ASN A 311 10.86 -3.21 22.55
CA ASN A 311 11.68 -2.22 23.26
C ASN A 311 12.06 -1.04 22.38
N ARG A 312 12.37 -1.28 21.11
CA ARG A 312 12.70 -0.23 20.14
C ARG A 312 11.48 0.65 19.84
N VAL A 313 10.30 0.06 19.64
CA VAL A 313 9.04 0.82 19.49
C VAL A 313 8.75 1.66 20.74
N LEU A 314 8.87 1.09 21.94
CA LEU A 314 8.69 1.82 23.20
C LEU A 314 9.65 3.02 23.28
N ALA A 315 10.93 2.82 22.96
CA ALA A 315 11.93 3.88 22.95
C ALA A 315 11.58 5.00 21.96
N CYS A 316 11.23 4.68 20.72
CA CYS A 316 10.83 5.67 19.71
C CYS A 316 9.65 6.53 20.19
N VAL A 317 8.61 5.89 20.73
CA VAL A 317 7.39 6.60 21.16
C VAL A 317 7.65 7.43 22.41
N SER A 318 8.43 6.91 23.37
CA SER A 318 8.83 7.66 24.56
C SER A 318 9.69 8.89 24.20
N THR A 319 10.64 8.76 23.28
CA THR A 319 11.45 9.89 22.79
C THR A 319 10.56 10.95 22.14
N ALA A 320 9.64 10.54 21.25
CA ALA A 320 8.71 11.46 20.60
C ALA A 320 7.85 12.23 21.62
N LYS A 321 7.35 11.54 22.66
CA LYS A 321 6.57 12.15 23.74
C LYS A 321 7.37 13.21 24.50
N GLN A 322 8.63 12.92 24.83
CA GLN A 322 9.50 13.84 25.57
C GLN A 322 9.77 15.14 24.80
N VAL A 323 9.84 15.03 23.47
CA VAL A 323 10.06 16.17 22.57
C VAL A 323 8.81 17.03 22.48
N GLN A 324 7.68 16.41 22.12
CA GLN A 324 6.40 17.07 22.00
C GLN A 324 5.26 16.06 22.17
N PHE A 325 4.34 16.37 23.08
CA PHE A 325 3.13 15.56 23.25
C PHE A 325 2.31 15.54 21.95
N SER A 326 2.15 14.34 21.37
CA SER A 326 1.33 14.08 20.19
C SER A 326 0.42 12.90 20.45
N GLU A 327 -0.88 13.19 20.55
CA GLU A 327 -1.91 12.18 20.79
C GLU A 327 -1.94 11.14 19.65
N GLU A 328 -1.74 11.56 18.41
CA GLU A 328 -1.74 10.66 17.24
C GLU A 328 -0.60 9.65 17.29
N VAL A 329 0.61 10.09 17.66
CA VAL A 329 1.79 9.22 17.79
C VAL A 329 1.60 8.25 18.94
N LEU A 330 1.14 8.73 20.10
CA LEU A 330 0.94 7.89 21.28
C LEU A 330 -0.18 6.86 21.06
N THR A 331 -1.28 7.26 20.43
CA THR A 331 -2.39 6.33 20.12
C THR A 331 -1.92 5.24 19.16
N ALA A 332 -1.21 5.60 18.09
CA ALA A 332 -0.63 4.62 17.16
C ALA A 332 0.45 3.75 17.82
N GLY A 333 1.25 4.32 18.72
CA GLY A 333 2.28 3.63 19.50
C GLY A 333 1.67 2.59 20.45
N ASN A 334 0.64 2.97 21.21
CA ASN A 334 -0.10 2.08 22.09
C ASN A 334 -0.74 0.93 21.30
N GLU A 335 -1.31 1.22 20.13
CA GLU A 335 -1.85 0.19 19.26
C GLU A 335 -0.76 -0.79 18.79
N CYS A 336 0.41 -0.28 18.38
CA CYS A 336 1.56 -1.07 17.95
C CYS A 336 2.08 -1.99 19.06
N VAL A 337 2.29 -1.43 20.26
CA VAL A 337 2.70 -2.16 21.47
C VAL A 337 1.68 -3.24 21.80
N GLY A 338 0.38 -2.95 21.73
CA GLY A 338 -0.69 -3.92 21.98
C GLY A 338 -0.68 -5.10 21.00
N VAL A 339 -0.48 -4.84 19.71
CA VAL A 339 -0.39 -5.90 18.70
C VAL A 339 0.84 -6.79 18.91
N LEU A 340 1.98 -6.20 19.27
CA LEU A 340 3.20 -6.96 19.57
C LEU A 340 3.04 -7.79 20.86
N LEU A 341 2.46 -7.22 21.92
CA LEU A 341 2.20 -7.93 23.17
C LEU A 341 1.19 -9.07 23.03
N ALA A 342 0.28 -9.00 22.05
CA ALA A 342 -0.60 -10.14 21.75
C ALA A 342 0.17 -11.40 21.31
N SER A 343 1.42 -11.25 20.85
CA SER A 343 2.26 -12.36 20.37
C SER A 343 3.20 -12.96 21.41
N VAL A 344 3.46 -12.27 22.51
CA VAL A 344 4.42 -12.67 23.55
C VAL A 344 3.89 -12.33 24.93
N GLU A 345 3.98 -13.27 25.88
CA GLU A 345 3.65 -12.97 27.27
C GLU A 345 4.74 -12.07 27.87
N PRO A 346 4.42 -10.83 28.29
CA PRO A 346 5.43 -9.97 28.89
C PRO A 346 5.93 -10.60 30.19
N SER A 347 7.25 -10.62 30.40
CA SER A 347 7.83 -11.11 31.65
C SER A 347 9.11 -10.34 32.01
N GLY A 348 9.47 -10.35 33.28
CA GLY A 348 10.68 -9.69 33.78
C GLY A 348 10.76 -8.20 33.41
N GLN A 349 11.86 -7.79 32.79
CA GLN A 349 12.13 -6.39 32.41
C GLN A 349 11.14 -5.84 31.37
N LEU A 350 10.66 -6.68 30.46
CA LEU A 350 9.71 -6.25 29.43
C LEU A 350 8.38 -5.81 30.04
N MET A 351 7.91 -6.57 31.05
CA MET A 351 6.72 -6.23 31.81
C MET A 351 6.84 -4.87 32.48
N GLU A 352 7.99 -4.61 33.12
CA GLU A 352 8.25 -3.36 33.83
C GLU A 352 8.30 -2.18 32.85
N ALA A 353 8.98 -2.33 31.71
CA ALA A 353 9.07 -1.30 30.68
C ALA A 353 7.69 -0.92 30.13
N VAL A 354 6.84 -1.91 29.80
CA VAL A 354 5.47 -1.69 29.32
C VAL A 354 4.59 -1.03 30.39
N LEU A 355 4.72 -1.45 31.65
CA LEU A 355 3.97 -0.87 32.76
C LEU A 355 4.34 0.60 32.97
N VAL A 356 5.64 0.92 33.00
CA VAL A 356 6.12 2.30 33.12
C VAL A 356 5.62 3.15 31.94
N TYR A 357 5.71 2.62 30.73
CA TYR A 357 5.22 3.28 29.51
C TYR A 357 3.71 3.59 29.56
N GLY A 358 2.89 2.65 30.04
CA GLY A 358 1.44 2.85 30.19
C GLY A 358 1.08 3.84 31.30
N LEU A 359 1.76 3.76 32.45
CA LEU A 359 1.50 4.65 33.59
C LEU A 359 1.91 6.09 33.31
N ASP A 360 3.02 6.29 32.61
CA ASP A 360 3.52 7.62 32.19
C ASP A 360 2.49 8.37 31.31
N GLN A 361 1.58 7.66 30.66
CA GLN A 361 0.54 8.25 29.80
C GLN A 361 -0.75 8.63 30.52
N LEU A 362 -0.98 8.10 31.74
CA LEU A 362 -2.26 8.18 32.45
C LEU A 362 -2.62 9.61 32.86
N ASP A 363 -1.63 10.40 33.27
CA ASP A 363 -1.83 11.79 33.68
C ASP A 363 -2.35 12.67 32.54
N CYS A 364 -2.01 12.34 31.30
CA CYS A 364 -2.44 13.09 30.12
C CYS A 364 -3.89 12.76 29.71
N CYS A 365 -4.43 11.62 30.11
CA CYS A 365 -5.72 11.14 29.61
C CYS A 365 -6.89 12.13 29.88
N GLN A 366 -6.84 12.95 30.95
CA GLN A 366 -7.98 13.81 31.36
C GLN A 366 -8.32 14.86 30.31
N ALA A 367 -7.33 15.25 29.51
CA ALA A 367 -7.43 16.30 28.51
C ALA A 367 -7.40 15.76 27.07
N CYS A 368 -7.37 14.43 26.89
CA CYS A 368 -7.23 13.78 25.58
C CYS A 368 -8.56 13.19 25.07
N SER A 369 -8.56 12.73 23.83
CA SER A 369 -9.72 12.08 23.20
C SER A 369 -10.03 10.72 23.82
N SER A 370 -11.24 10.22 23.52
CA SER A 370 -11.66 8.87 23.88
C SER A 370 -10.76 7.79 23.29
N ASP A 371 -10.22 8.01 22.10
CA ASP A 371 -9.45 6.99 21.36
C ASP A 371 -8.08 6.79 22.00
N TYR A 372 -7.42 7.88 22.38
CA TYR A 372 -6.20 7.83 23.19
C TYR A 372 -6.45 7.17 24.54
N ASN A 373 -7.49 7.60 25.26
CA ASN A 373 -7.82 7.04 26.57
C ASN A 373 -8.08 5.53 26.52
N LEU A 374 -8.81 5.07 25.49
CA LEU A 374 -9.03 3.65 25.26
C LEU A 374 -7.72 2.91 24.97
N SER A 375 -6.83 3.50 24.16
CA SER A 375 -5.53 2.88 23.83
C SER A 375 -4.64 2.68 25.07
N VAL A 376 -4.59 3.66 25.98
CA VAL A 376 -3.82 3.56 27.24
C VAL A 376 -4.41 2.48 28.15
N LEU A 377 -5.73 2.42 28.27
CA LEU A 377 -6.41 1.38 29.06
C LEU A 377 -6.14 -0.01 28.50
N ILE A 378 -6.16 -0.18 27.17
CA ILE A 378 -5.84 -1.46 26.53
C ILE A 378 -4.45 -1.92 26.93
N ILE A 379 -3.42 -1.06 26.83
CA ILE A 379 -2.05 -1.40 27.25
C ILE A 379 -1.99 -1.84 28.71
N LEU A 380 -2.61 -1.07 29.62
CA LEU A 380 -2.60 -1.37 31.05
C LEU A 380 -3.33 -2.69 31.36
N THR A 381 -4.36 -3.04 30.59
CA THR A 381 -5.06 -4.33 30.74
C THR A 381 -4.29 -5.52 30.17
N MET A 382 -3.35 -5.31 29.24
CA MET A 382 -2.51 -6.39 28.69
C MET A 382 -1.36 -6.81 29.62
N VAL A 383 -1.18 -6.14 30.76
CA VAL A 383 -0.11 -6.39 31.74
C VAL A 383 -0.64 -7.27 32.91
N PRO A 384 -0.28 -8.57 32.99
CA PRO A 384 -0.78 -9.53 33.99
C PRO A 384 -0.79 -9.08 35.46
N PRO A 385 0.18 -8.31 35.99
CA PRO A 385 0.13 -7.79 37.36
C PRO A 385 -1.11 -6.94 37.66
N LEU A 386 -1.60 -6.15 36.70
CA LEU A 386 -2.83 -5.36 36.86
C LEU A 386 -4.09 -6.25 36.75
N LEU A 387 -4.03 -7.29 35.92
CA LEU A 387 -5.04 -8.34 35.78
C LEU A 387 -5.16 -9.23 37.03
N GLN A 388 -4.05 -9.52 37.73
CA GLN A 388 -4.05 -10.24 39.01
C GLN A 388 -4.61 -9.38 40.15
N CYS A 389 -4.30 -8.07 40.20
CA CYS A 389 -5.00 -7.14 41.09
C CYS A 389 -6.51 -7.11 40.80
N TYR A 390 -6.91 -7.09 39.52
CA TYR A 390 -8.32 -7.16 39.10
C TYR A 390 -9.01 -8.50 39.48
N HIS A 391 -8.35 -9.64 39.27
CA HIS A 391 -8.89 -10.97 39.61
C HIS A 391 -8.95 -11.26 41.11
N SER A 392 -8.12 -10.60 41.92
CA SER A 392 -8.09 -10.74 43.38
C SER A 392 -9.30 -10.12 44.11
N HIS A 393 -10.36 -9.72 43.39
CA HIS A 393 -11.55 -9.00 43.89
C HIS A 393 -11.25 -7.68 44.59
N ASN A 394 -10.00 -7.20 44.52
CA ASN A 394 -9.63 -5.89 45.01
C ASN A 394 -9.66 -4.89 43.85
N VAL A 395 -10.83 -4.80 43.20
CA VAL A 395 -11.14 -3.77 42.19
C VAL A 395 -10.85 -2.39 42.78
N GLU A 396 -11.05 -2.23 44.08
CA GLU A 396 -10.73 -1.04 44.85
C GLU A 396 -9.23 -0.71 44.85
N LEU A 397 -8.29 -1.67 44.78
CA LEU A 397 -6.85 -1.36 44.66
C LEU A 397 -6.39 -1.03 43.24
N CYS A 398 -6.98 -1.63 42.19
CA CYS A 398 -6.75 -1.16 40.81
C CYS A 398 -7.33 0.24 40.61
N TYR A 399 -8.54 0.46 41.13
CA TYR A 399 -9.20 1.75 41.13
C TYR A 399 -8.46 2.77 42.01
N LEU A 400 -7.95 2.38 43.17
CA LEU A 400 -7.12 3.21 44.05
C LEU A 400 -5.73 3.44 43.46
N ALA A 401 -5.12 2.51 42.73
CA ALA A 401 -3.87 2.74 42.03
C ALA A 401 -4.09 3.76 40.90
N VAL A 402 -5.14 3.60 40.11
CA VAL A 402 -5.53 4.59 39.09
C VAL A 402 -5.94 5.94 39.75
N GLN A 403 -6.62 5.94 40.90
CA GLN A 403 -6.98 7.16 41.66
C GLN A 403 -5.79 7.80 42.39
N GLN A 404 -4.80 7.04 42.83
CA GLN A 404 -3.61 7.52 43.54
C GLN A 404 -2.65 8.22 42.58
N TYR A 405 -2.63 7.82 41.32
CA TYR A 405 -1.90 8.49 40.25
C TYR A 405 -2.74 9.54 39.49
N SER A 406 -4.08 9.53 39.59
CA SER A 406 -4.93 10.60 39.03
C SER A 406 -6.30 10.75 39.74
N PRO A 407 -6.38 11.52 40.84
CA PRO A 407 -7.59 11.62 41.67
C PRO A 407 -8.77 12.41 41.04
N GLN A 408 -8.64 12.92 39.81
CA GLN A 408 -9.67 13.77 39.18
C GLN A 408 -10.50 13.06 38.11
N PHE A 409 -10.22 11.80 37.83
CA PHE A 409 -10.81 11.08 36.70
C PHE A 409 -12.14 10.38 36.95
N PHE A 410 -12.52 10.21 38.22
CA PHE A 410 -13.70 9.44 38.63
C PHE A 410 -14.68 10.25 39.50
N GLY A 411 -14.75 11.55 39.26
CA GLY A 411 -15.75 12.44 39.87
C GLY A 411 -17.13 12.29 39.25
#